data_AF-A0AAU4AWJ2-F1
#
_entry.id   AF-A0AAU4AWJ2-F1
#
_cell.length_a   1.000
_cell.length_b   1.000
_cell.length_c   1.000
_cell.angle_alpha   90.00
_cell.angle_beta   90.00
_cell.angle_gamma   90.00
#
_symmetry.space_group_name_H-M   'P 1'
#
loop_
_entity.id
_entity.type
_entity.pdbx_description
1 polymer ?
#
loop_
_entity_poly.entity_id
_entity_poly.type
_entity_poly.pdbx_seq_one_letter_code
_entity_poly.pdbx_strand_id
1 'polypeptide(L)'
;MPTPRRAKSDHLIYADVVDSKTKAGVWMGERDAFQAKQAEILEGVKDKTDWVPVENAIMIVTTEPAGITFIAANPTLPGVIVLADGGSPEASARLQATGEDLVRKVMTERGIVAEEAA
;
A
#
# COMPACT_ATOMS: atom_id res chain seq x y z
N MET A 1 20.23 6.01 12.39
CA MET A 1 19.09 5.66 13.26
C MET A 1 18.07 6.77 13.14
N PRO A 2 16.90 6.55 12.52
CA PRO A 2 15.89 7.59 12.35
C PRO A 2 15.24 7.92 13.70
N THR A 3 14.95 9.20 13.92
CA THR A 3 14.56 9.77 15.21
C THR A 3 13.03 9.74 15.37
N PRO A 4 12.49 9.29 16.52
CA PRO A 4 11.05 9.30 16.78
C PRO A 4 10.48 10.74 16.91
N ARG A 5 9.17 10.87 16.67
CA ARG A 5 8.43 12.14 16.56
C ARG A 5 8.48 12.99 17.84
N ARG A 6 8.41 14.34 17.68
CA ARG A 6 8.37 15.32 18.79
C ARG A 6 6.96 15.87 19.12
N ALA A 7 5.99 15.89 18.20
CA ALA A 7 4.68 16.50 18.43
C ALA A 7 3.51 15.89 17.62
N LYS A 8 2.27 16.18 18.06
CA LYS A 8 1.01 15.56 17.59
C LYS A 8 0.55 15.96 16.18
N SER A 9 1.07 17.06 15.63
CA SER A 9 0.77 17.57 14.28
C SER A 9 1.78 17.15 13.22
N ASP A 10 2.73 16.29 13.58
CA ASP A 10 3.76 15.78 12.67
C ASP A 10 3.25 14.48 12.03
N HIS A 11 2.48 14.61 10.95
CA HIS A 11 1.88 13.51 10.18
C HIS A 11 2.89 12.85 9.24
N LEU A 12 4.11 12.59 9.72
CA LEU A 12 5.10 11.85 8.95
C LEU A 12 4.74 10.36 8.97
N ILE A 13 4.04 9.86 7.96
CA ILE A 13 3.78 8.42 7.80
C ILE A 13 5.14 7.73 7.66
N TYR A 14 5.56 7.03 8.72
CA TYR A 14 6.88 6.40 8.78
C TYR A 14 6.78 4.97 8.26
N ALA A 15 7.10 4.81 6.97
CA ALA A 15 7.21 3.52 6.31
C ALA A 15 8.59 2.90 6.60
N ASP A 16 8.81 2.38 7.81
CA ASP A 16 10.02 1.58 8.06
C ASP A 16 10.00 0.32 7.19
N VAL A 17 10.97 0.21 6.28
CA VAL A 17 11.14 -0.89 5.32
C VAL A 17 11.78 -2.13 5.99
N VAL A 18 12.36 -1.95 7.18
CA VAL A 18 13.19 -2.97 7.87
C VAL A 18 12.34 -4.09 8.49
N ASP A 19 11.04 -3.85 8.74
CA ASP A 19 10.05 -4.86 9.14
C ASP A 19 8.85 -4.86 8.19
N SER A 20 9.14 -4.90 6.90
CA SER A 20 8.13 -4.83 5.82
C SER A 20 7.26 -6.08 5.73
N LYS A 21 7.51 -7.15 6.50
CA LYS A 21 6.67 -8.35 6.45
C LYS A 21 5.27 -8.14 7.03
N THR A 22 5.18 -7.36 8.10
CA THR A 22 3.91 -7.01 8.77
C THR A 22 3.19 -5.83 8.09
N LYS A 23 3.88 -5.09 7.20
CA LYS A 23 3.35 -3.90 6.50
C LYS A 23 3.08 -4.10 5.01
N ALA A 24 3.70 -5.12 4.40
CA ALA A 24 3.41 -5.51 3.02
C ALA A 24 2.11 -6.31 3.02
N GLY A 25 0.99 -5.60 2.81
CA GLY A 25 -0.35 -6.18 2.83
C GLY A 25 -0.58 -7.27 1.77
N VAL A 26 0.26 -7.36 0.72
CA VAL A 26 0.18 -8.44 -0.28
C VAL A 26 1.55 -8.83 -0.86
N TRP A 27 1.79 -10.14 -0.98
CA TRP A 27 3.05 -10.79 -1.36
C TRP A 27 2.92 -11.62 -2.64
N MET A 28 4.01 -11.80 -3.40
CA MET A 28 4.04 -12.54 -4.67
C MET A 28 5.22 -13.53 -4.75
N GLY A 29 5.01 -14.67 -5.44
CA GLY A 29 5.92 -15.84 -5.44
C GLY A 29 7.08 -15.90 -6.45
N GLU A 30 7.54 -14.81 -7.08
CA GLU A 30 8.69 -14.91 -8.02
C GLU A 30 9.64 -13.70 -7.98
N ARG A 31 10.95 -13.96 -7.82
CA ARG A 31 12.02 -12.96 -7.61
C ARG A 31 12.49 -12.17 -8.83
N ASP A 32 12.34 -12.68 -10.05
CA ASP A 32 12.96 -12.05 -11.23
C ASP A 32 11.98 -11.17 -12.03
N ALA A 33 10.67 -11.29 -11.77
CA ALA A 33 9.61 -10.55 -12.47
C ALA A 33 8.71 -9.71 -11.53
N PHE A 34 8.99 -9.65 -10.23
CA PHE A 34 8.07 -8.99 -9.29
C PHE A 34 7.93 -7.50 -9.54
N GLN A 35 8.98 -6.79 -9.99
CA GLN A 35 8.88 -5.36 -10.30
C GLN A 35 7.92 -5.09 -11.45
N ALA A 36 7.92 -5.94 -12.48
CA ALA A 36 6.97 -5.85 -13.58
C ALA A 36 5.54 -6.14 -13.11
N LYS A 37 5.35 -7.17 -12.27
CA LYS A 37 4.05 -7.49 -11.67
C LYS A 37 3.55 -6.37 -10.74
N GLN A 38 4.43 -5.74 -9.95
CA GLN A 38 4.13 -4.58 -9.12
C GLN A 38 3.68 -3.38 -9.97
N ALA A 39 4.39 -3.10 -11.07
CA ALA A 39 4.01 -2.03 -11.98
C ALA A 39 2.61 -2.30 -12.58
N GLU A 40 2.35 -3.53 -13.03
CA GLU A 40 1.04 -3.93 -13.55
C GLU A 40 -0.07 -3.78 -12.49
N ILE A 41 0.20 -4.15 -11.24
CA ILE A 41 -0.74 -3.97 -10.13
C ILE A 41 -1.03 -2.48 -9.91
N LEU A 42 0.00 -1.63 -9.86
CA LEU A 42 -0.18 -0.19 -9.66
C LEU A 42 -0.98 0.43 -10.80
N GLU A 43 -0.71 0.09 -12.05
CA GLU A 43 -1.52 0.55 -13.18
C GLU A 43 -2.98 0.06 -13.07
N GLY A 44 -3.20 -1.20 -12.72
CA GLY A 44 -4.56 -1.72 -12.51
C GLY A 44 -5.30 -1.08 -11.33
N VAL A 45 -4.58 -0.62 -10.31
CA VAL A 45 -5.15 0.16 -9.19
C VAL A 45 -5.61 1.54 -9.70
N LYS A 46 -4.78 2.22 -10.50
CA LYS A 46 -5.12 3.54 -11.08
C LYS A 46 -6.38 3.49 -11.94
N ASP A 47 -6.61 2.39 -12.65
CA ASP A 47 -7.82 2.20 -13.48
C ASP A 47 -9.11 2.05 -12.67
N LYS A 48 -9.02 1.77 -11.36
CA LYS A 48 -10.15 1.41 -10.50
C LYS A 48 -10.46 2.41 -9.39
N THR A 49 -9.62 3.43 -9.21
CA THR A 49 -9.77 4.41 -8.13
C THR A 49 -9.44 5.80 -8.63
N ASP A 50 -10.08 6.81 -8.06
CA ASP A 50 -9.58 8.18 -8.19
C ASP A 50 -8.30 8.31 -7.37
N TRP A 51 -7.27 8.92 -7.96
CA TRP A 51 -5.96 9.05 -7.33
C TRP A 51 -5.29 10.38 -7.65
N VAL A 52 -4.40 10.78 -6.74
CA VAL A 52 -3.51 11.91 -6.86
C VAL A 52 -2.10 11.37 -7.14
N PRO A 53 -1.39 11.91 -8.15
CA PRO A 53 -0.04 11.46 -8.47
C PRO A 53 0.95 11.85 -7.39
N VAL A 54 1.71 10.85 -6.94
CA VAL A 54 2.85 11.00 -6.04
C VAL A 54 4.03 10.22 -6.64
N GLU A 55 5.24 10.72 -6.46
CA GLU A 55 6.42 10.05 -7.01
C GLU A 55 6.51 8.61 -6.49
N ASN A 56 6.50 7.64 -7.42
CA ASN A 56 6.54 6.20 -7.15
C ASN A 56 5.39 5.63 -6.30
N ALA A 57 4.27 6.36 -6.16
CA ALA A 57 3.13 5.94 -5.37
C ALA A 57 1.79 6.46 -5.92
N ILE A 58 0.71 5.84 -5.45
CA ILE A 58 -0.67 6.26 -5.69
C ILE A 58 -1.21 6.77 -4.37
N MET A 59 -1.70 8.01 -4.33
CA MET A 59 -2.42 8.53 -3.18
C MET A 59 -3.91 8.58 -3.48
N ILE A 60 -4.72 7.92 -2.66
CA ILE A 60 -6.17 7.94 -2.70
C ILE A 60 -6.64 8.85 -1.56
N VAL A 61 -7.49 9.81 -1.87
CA VAL A 61 -8.11 10.70 -0.87
C VAL A 61 -9.58 10.33 -0.76
N THR A 62 -10.04 10.09 0.47
CA THR A 62 -11.39 9.62 0.77
C THR A 62 -12.04 10.52 1.81
N THR A 63 -13.35 10.72 1.69
CA THR A 63 -14.15 11.46 2.68
C THR A 63 -14.93 10.55 3.61
N GLU A 64 -15.11 9.28 3.24
CA GLU A 64 -15.90 8.30 3.98
C GLU A 64 -15.23 6.90 4.00
N PRO A 65 -14.46 6.55 5.05
CA PRO A 65 -14.04 7.42 6.15
C PRO A 65 -13.04 8.49 5.68
N ALA A 66 -12.99 9.65 6.36
CA ALA A 66 -12.08 10.72 5.97
C ALA A 66 -10.63 10.32 6.21
N GLY A 67 -9.80 10.40 5.17
CA GLY A 67 -8.39 10.07 5.24
C GLY A 67 -7.72 9.87 3.88
N ILE A 68 -6.47 9.46 3.93
CA ILE A 68 -5.62 9.20 2.77
C ILE A 68 -5.09 7.77 2.81
N THR A 69 -4.92 7.17 1.63
CA THR A 69 -4.27 5.86 1.46
C THR A 69 -3.17 5.99 0.42
N PHE A 70 -1.97 5.53 0.75
CA PHE A 70 -0.84 5.39 -0.16
C PHE A 70 -0.67 3.94 -0.57
N ILE A 71 -0.52 3.72 -1.86
CA ILE A 71 -0.23 2.41 -2.45
C ILE A 71 1.04 2.54 -3.28
N ALA A 72 2.06 1.74 -2.96
CA ALA A 72 3.36 1.82 -3.63
C ALA A 72 3.99 0.44 -3.79
N ALA A 73 4.81 0.26 -4.83
CA ALA A 73 5.59 -0.96 -4.99
C ALA A 73 6.63 -1.05 -3.85
N ASN A 74 6.77 -2.23 -3.24
CA ASN A 74 7.85 -2.45 -2.29
C ASN A 74 9.18 -2.55 -3.07
N PRO A 75 10.19 -1.69 -2.80
CA PRO A 75 11.42 -1.67 -3.59
C PRO A 75 12.32 -2.89 -3.36
N THR A 76 12.16 -3.59 -2.23
CA THR A 76 13.06 -4.68 -1.82
C THR A 76 12.39 -6.05 -1.77
N LEU A 77 11.06 -6.10 -1.71
CA LEU A 77 10.29 -7.34 -1.59
C LEU A 77 9.24 -7.47 -2.70
N PRO A 78 8.87 -8.70 -3.09
CA PRO A 78 7.82 -8.96 -4.06
C PRO A 78 6.44 -8.70 -3.43
N GLY A 79 6.05 -7.43 -3.31
CA GLY A 79 4.78 -7.04 -2.71
C GLY A 79 4.43 -5.57 -2.88
N VAL A 80 3.22 -5.19 -2.47
CA VAL A 80 2.76 -3.80 -2.52
C VAL A 80 2.56 -3.29 -1.09
N ILE A 81 3.04 -2.07 -0.83
CA ILE A 81 2.87 -1.36 0.42
C ILE A 81 1.53 -0.63 0.36
N VAL A 82 0.70 -0.83 1.38
CA VAL A 82 -0.55 -0.08 1.58
C VAL A 82 -0.45 0.61 2.94
N LEU A 83 -0.52 1.94 2.95
CA LEU A 83 -0.46 2.75 4.17
C LEU A 83 -1.66 3.67 4.19
N ALA A 84 -2.40 3.69 5.29
CA ALA A 84 -3.55 4.56 5.43
C ALA A 84 -3.45 5.43 6.68
N ASP A 85 -3.94 6.67 6.57
CA ASP A 85 -4.09 7.62 7.66
C ASP A 85 -5.50 8.21 7.60
N GLY A 86 -6.34 7.83 8.57
CA GLY A 86 -7.69 8.32 8.75
C GLY A 86 -7.84 9.12 10.03
N GLY A 87 -8.98 9.82 10.18
CA GLY A 87 -9.26 10.63 11.36
C GLY A 87 -9.36 9.88 12.70
N SER A 88 -9.38 8.55 12.68
CA SER A 88 -9.33 7.67 13.86
C SER A 88 -8.61 6.35 13.53
N PRO A 89 -8.17 5.57 14.54
CA PRO A 89 -7.58 4.25 14.30
C PRO A 89 -8.49 3.30 13.51
N GLU A 90 -9.79 3.32 13.76
CA GLU A 90 -10.78 2.50 13.02
C GLU A 90 -10.90 2.97 11.57
N ALA A 91 -10.85 4.28 11.32
CA ALA A 91 -10.83 4.83 9.97
C ALA A 91 -9.57 4.40 9.21
N SER A 92 -8.39 4.51 9.84
CA SER A 92 -7.13 4.06 9.23
C SER A 92 -7.16 2.57 8.88
N ALA A 93 -7.66 1.72 9.79
CA ALA A 93 -7.76 0.28 9.55
C ALA A 93 -8.71 -0.04 8.39
N ARG A 94 -9.86 0.65 8.31
CA ARG A 94 -10.82 0.48 7.21
C ARG A 94 -10.26 0.93 5.87
N LEU A 95 -9.54 2.05 5.85
CA LEU A 95 -8.87 2.56 4.65
C LEU A 95 -7.77 1.61 4.18
N GLN A 96 -6.95 1.11 5.11
CA GLN A 96 -5.92 0.12 4.81
C GLN A 96 -6.54 -1.16 4.21
N ALA A 97 -7.58 -1.71 4.85
CA ALA A 97 -8.27 -2.90 4.34
C ALA A 97 -8.84 -2.67 2.94
N THR A 98 -9.44 -1.49 2.69
CA THR A 98 -9.96 -1.13 1.36
C THR A 98 -8.86 -1.06 0.31
N GLY A 99 -7.70 -0.48 0.65
CA GLY A 99 -6.53 -0.45 -0.23
C GLY A 99 -5.96 -1.85 -0.51
N GLU A 100 -5.88 -2.70 0.50
CA GLU A 100 -5.44 -4.09 0.36
C GLU A 100 -6.40 -4.91 -0.52
N ASP A 101 -7.71 -4.77 -0.33
CA ASP A 101 -8.74 -5.42 -1.14
C ASP A 101 -8.67 -4.98 -2.60
N LEU A 102 -8.41 -3.68 -2.85
CA LEU A 102 -8.23 -3.16 -4.20
C LEU A 102 -7.02 -3.81 -4.90
N VAL A 103 -5.89 -3.89 -4.20
CA VAL A 103 -4.68 -4.57 -4.70
C VAL A 103 -4.96 -6.05 -4.97
N ARG A 104 -5.59 -6.77 -4.04
CA ARG A 104 -5.93 -8.20 -4.20
C ARG A 104 -6.88 -8.45 -5.36
N LYS A 105 -7.85 -7.56 -5.58
CA LYS A 105 -8.76 -7.61 -6.72
C LYS A 105 -8.02 -7.47 -8.04
N VAL A 106 -7.12 -6.49 -8.15
CA VAL A 106 -6.27 -6.32 -9.34
C VAL A 106 -5.39 -7.54 -9.56
N MET A 107 -4.74 -8.05 -8.52
CA MET A 107 -3.93 -9.27 -8.62
C MET A 107 -4.73 -10.46 -9.15
N THR A 108 -5.95 -10.66 -8.64
CA THR A 108 -6.84 -11.74 -9.10
C THR A 108 -7.21 -11.59 -10.57
N GLU A 109 -7.59 -10.38 -11.00
CA GLU A 109 -7.95 -10.10 -12.40
C GLU A 109 -6.78 -10.28 -13.37
N ARG A 110 -5.54 -10.05 -12.89
CA ARG A 110 -4.30 -10.23 -13.65
C ARG A 110 -3.69 -11.63 -13.51
N GLY A 111 -4.32 -12.54 -12.77
CA GLY A 111 -3.81 -13.89 -12.54
C GLY A 111 -2.52 -13.93 -11.71
N ILE A 112 -2.25 -12.90 -10.90
CA ILE A 112 -1.08 -12.81 -10.04
C ILE A 112 -1.41 -13.51 -8.70
N VAL A 113 -0.74 -14.63 -8.43
CA VAL A 113 -0.96 -15.41 -7.22
C VAL A 113 -0.25 -14.78 -6.03
N ALA A 114 -0.99 -14.59 -4.93
CA ALA A 114 -0.42 -14.18 -3.65
C ALA A 114 0.13 -15.40 -2.88
N GLU A 115 1.33 -15.30 -2.34
CA GLU A 115 1.83 -16.28 -1.36
C GLU A 115 1.61 -15.70 0.05
N GLU A 116 0.85 -16.39 0.91
CA GLU A 116 0.77 -16.02 2.32
C GLU A 116 2.14 -16.23 2.99
N ALA A 117 2.57 -15.25 3.79
CA ALA A 117 3.76 -15.39 4.60
C ALA A 117 3.53 -16.53 5.62
N ALA A 118 4.24 -17.64 5.43
CA ALA A 118 4.41 -18.67 6.46
C ALA A 118 5.16 -18.12 7.69
#